data_AF-A0A1J0A3J1-F1
#
_entry.id   AF-A0A1J0A3J1-F1
#
_cell.length_a   1.000
_cell.length_b   1.000
_cell.length_c   1.000
_cell.angle_alpha   90.00
_cell.angle_beta   90.00
_cell.angle_gamma   90.00
#
_symmetry.space_group_name_H-M   'P 1'
#
loop_
_entity.id
_entity.type
_entity.pdbx_description
1 polymer ?
#
loop_
_entity_poly.entity_id
_entity_poly.type
_entity_poly.pdbx_seq_one_letter_code
_entity_poly.pdbx_strand_id
1 'polypeptide(L)'
;MSQPFVLKAHKTVVITFFERLSKVIITLKPIGRRAKDIEKSLNNWFKKFSCHLFKTITFDCGKEFSNWKSISNRNDIDSYFVNPGTT
;
A
#
# COMPACT_ATOMS: atom_id res chain seq x y z
N MET A 1 6.87 -4.97 -9.14
CA MET A 1 5.82 -3.94 -9.07
C MET A 1 4.66 -4.54 -8.30
N SER A 2 4.52 -4.17 -7.03
CA SER A 2 3.44 -4.65 -6.17
C SER A 2 2.30 -3.63 -6.16
N GLN A 3 1.07 -4.07 -6.34
CA GLN A 3 -0.11 -3.20 -6.38
C GLN A 3 -0.89 -3.29 -5.06
N PRO A 4 -0.84 -2.26 -4.20
CA PRO A 4 -1.83 -2.07 -3.14
C PRO A 4 -3.20 -1.70 -3.70
N PHE A 5 -4.22 -2.35 -3.16
CA PHE A 5 -5.61 -1.92 -3.27
C PHE A 5 -6.28 -1.98 -1.89
N VAL A 6 -7.22 -1.07 -1.65
CA VAL A 6 -7.97 -1.03 -0.39
C VAL A 6 -9.35 -1.65 -0.57
N LEU A 7 -9.64 -2.68 0.23
CA LEU A 7 -10.97 -3.26 0.36
C LEU A 7 -11.72 -2.61 1.52
N LYS A 8 -12.95 -2.16 1.24
CA LYS A 8 -13.82 -1.48 2.21
C LYS A 8 -15.06 -2.32 2.47
N ALA A 9 -15.16 -2.87 3.68
CA ALA A 9 -16.39 -3.44 4.20
C ALA A 9 -17.09 -2.41 5.10
N HIS A 10 -18.40 -2.57 5.32
CA HIS A 10 -19.28 -1.61 5.99
C HIS A 10 -18.79 -1.15 7.40
N LYS A 11 -17.83 -1.85 8.01
CA LYS A 11 -17.20 -1.47 9.30
C LYS A 11 -15.67 -1.56 9.34
N THR A 12 -15.01 -2.07 8.31
CA THR A 12 -13.57 -2.34 8.35
C THR A 12 -12.90 -2.05 7.01
N VAL A 13 -11.68 -1.53 7.09
CA VAL A 13 -10.81 -1.35 5.93
C VAL A 13 -9.70 -2.39 6.02
N VAL A 14 -9.34 -2.95 4.87
CA VAL A 14 -8.25 -3.92 4.73
C VAL A 14 -7.40 -3.46 3.55
N ILE A 15 -6.09 -3.37 3.76
CA ILE A 15 -5.11 -3.07 2.72
C ILE A 15 -4.62 -4.40 2.18
N THR A 16 -4.73 -4.61 0.87
CA THR A 16 -4.26 -5.84 0.23
C THR A 16 -3.18 -5.50 -0.79
N PHE A 17 -2.04 -6.19 -0.70
CA PHE A 17 -0.93 -6.10 -1.64
C PHE A 17 -0.87 -7.35 -2.50
N PHE A 18 -0.68 -7.13 -3.79
CA PHE A 18 -0.38 -8.18 -4.74
C PHE A 18 1.03 -8.01 -5.30
N GLU A 19 1.91 -8.97 -5.03
CA GLU A 19 3.23 -9.04 -5.68
C GLU A 19 3.11 -9.86 -6.98
N ARG A 20 3.45 -9.26 -8.12
CA ARG A 20 3.14 -9.81 -9.45
C ARG A 20 3.99 -11.02 -9.84
N LEU A 21 5.24 -11.12 -9.37
CA LEU A 21 6.18 -12.17 -9.78
C LEU A 21 5.96 -13.47 -8.98
N SER A 22 6.03 -13.38 -7.66
CA SER A 22 5.83 -14.46 -6.69
C SER A 22 4.37 -14.80 -6.42
N LYS A 23 3.42 -13.99 -6.94
CA LYS A 23 1.97 -14.14 -6.73
C LYS A 23 1.55 -14.10 -5.25
N VAL A 24 2.40 -13.55 -4.38
CA VAL A 24 2.09 -13.40 -2.96
C VAL A 24 1.01 -12.34 -2.76
N ILE A 25 0.02 -12.71 -1.96
CA ILE A 25 -1.05 -11.83 -1.49
C ILE A 25 -0.79 -11.53 -0.02
N ILE A 26 -0.66 -10.24 0.32
CA ILE A 26 -0.50 -9.81 1.71
C ILE A 26 -1.69 -8.94 2.10
N THR A 27 -2.26 -9.23 3.26
CA THR A 27 -3.43 -8.55 3.78
C THR A 27 -3.12 -7.90 5.12
N LEU A 28 -3.31 -6.58 5.23
CA LEU A 28 -3.07 -5.81 6.45
C LEU A 28 -4.38 -5.17 6.92
N LYS A 29 -4.66 -5.32 8.21
CA LYS A 29 -5.81 -4.66 8.84
C LYS A 29 -5.34 -3.38 9.55
N PRO A 30 -5.57 -2.19 8.99
CA PRO A 30 -5.30 -0.94 9.67
C PRO A 30 -6.26 -0.70 10.85
N ILE A 31 -5.81 0.09 11.82
CA ILE A 31 -6.59 0.48 13.00
C ILE A 31 -7.78 1.38 12.61
N GLY A 32 -7.68 2.08 11.47
CA GLY A 32 -8.70 2.99 10.97
C GLY A 32 -8.62 3.17 9.45
N ARG A 33 -9.56 3.95 8.92
CA ARG A 33 -9.74 4.17 7.47
C ARG A 33 -9.09 5.44 6.93
N ARG A 34 -8.51 6.28 7.79
CA ARG A 34 -7.93 7.56 7.35
C ARG A 34 -6.53 7.31 6.81
N ALA A 35 -6.06 8.16 5.90
CA ALA A 35 -4.73 8.05 5.30
C ALA A 35 -3.60 7.90 6.35
N LYS A 36 -3.68 8.61 7.48
CA LYS A 36 -2.71 8.45 8.58
C LYS A 36 -2.70 7.06 9.24
N ASP A 37 -3.87 6.43 9.33
CA ASP A 37 -4.03 5.11 9.93
C ASP A 37 -3.50 4.03 8.97
N ILE A 38 -3.70 4.23 7.65
CA ILE A 38 -3.12 3.42 6.56
C ILE A 38 -1.60 3.55 6.56
N GLU A 39 -1.07 4.77 6.52
CA GLU A 39 0.37 5.07 6.53
C GLU A 39 1.07 4.44 7.74
N LYS A 40 0.52 4.60 8.95
CA LYS A 40 1.10 4.00 10.16
C LYS A 40 1.17 2.48 10.06
N SER A 41 0.12 1.86 9.54
CA SER A 41 0.05 0.40 9.38
C SER A 41 1.07 -0.10 8.36
N LEU A 42 1.23 0.61 7.25
CA LEU A 42 2.21 0.30 6.21
C LEU A 42 3.64 0.45 6.69
N ASN A 43 3.98 1.58 7.31
CA ASN A 43 5.31 1.82 7.84
C ASN A 43 5.69 0.78 8.91
N ASN A 44 4.76 0.38 9.77
CA ASN A 44 5.01 -0.68 10.75
C ASN A 44 5.21 -2.06 10.10
N TRP A 45 4.54 -2.32 8.98
CA TRP A 45 4.71 -3.56 8.24
C TRP A 45 6.03 -3.58 7.46
N PHE A 46 6.38 -2.50 6.75
CA PHE A 46 7.65 -2.39 6.01
C PHE A 46 8.87 -2.53 6.92
N LYS A 47 8.82 -2.02 8.16
CA LYS A 47 9.87 -2.22 9.17
C LYS A 47 10.21 -3.69 9.46
N LYS A 48 9.32 -4.64 9.15
CA LYS A 48 9.56 -6.07 9.35
C LYS A 48 10.47 -6.67 8.27
N PHE A 49 10.72 -5.95 7.19
CA PHE A 49 11.53 -6.38 6.06
C PHE A 49 12.74 -5.45 5.90
N SER A 50 13.79 -5.92 5.23
CA SER A 50 14.93 -5.07 4.89
C SER A 50 14.50 -3.99 3.89
N CYS A 51 15.13 -2.82 3.96
CA CYS A 51 14.80 -1.61 3.18
C CYS A 51 14.93 -1.75 1.65
N HIS A 52 15.10 -2.95 1.10
CA HIS A 52 15.28 -3.16 -0.34
C HIS A 52 14.44 -4.32 -0.90
N LEU A 53 13.58 -4.92 -0.06
CA LEU A 53 12.72 -6.02 -0.51
C LEU A 53 11.68 -5.54 -1.53
N PHE A 54 11.16 -4.33 -1.35
CA PHE A 54 10.17 -3.73 -2.23
C PHE A 54 10.79 -2.58 -3.00
N LYS A 55 11.09 -2.80 -4.28
CA LYS A 55 11.65 -1.73 -5.15
C LYS A 55 10.58 -0.72 -5.58
N THR A 56 9.37 -1.21 -5.86
CA THR A 56 8.30 -0.38 -6.43
C THR A 56 6.94 -0.76 -5.87
N ILE A 57 6.10 0.25 -5.66
CA ILE A 57 4.71 0.16 -5.21
C ILE A 57 3.79 0.94 -6.15
N THR A 58 2.60 0.42 -6.43
CA THR A 58 1.62 1.09 -7.30
C THR A 58 0.32 1.30 -6.55
N PHE A 59 0.05 2.54 -6.13
CA PHE A 59 -1.16 2.90 -5.41
C PHE A 59 -2.37 3.07 -6.34
N ASP A 60 -3.55 2.73 -5.82
CA ASP A 60 -4.79 3.23 -6.40
C ASP A 60 -4.91 4.76 -6.16
N CYS A 61 -5.71 5.43 -6.98
CA CYS A 61 -5.97 6.88 -6.82
C CYS A 61 -6.96 7.17 -5.67
N GLY A 62 -7.09 6.27 -4.70
CA GLY A 62 -7.97 6.40 -3.54
C GLY A 62 -7.48 7.43 -2.55
N LYS A 63 -8.41 8.10 -1.85
CA LYS A 63 -8.11 9.12 -0.84
C LYS A 63 -7.38 8.52 0.37
N GLU A 64 -7.55 7.22 0.60
CA GLU A 64 -6.90 6.43 1.63
C GLU A 64 -5.37 6.40 1.48
N PHE A 65 -4.85 6.65 0.27
CA PHE A 65 -3.41 6.74 -0.01
C PHE A 65 -2.93 8.16 -0.28
N SER A 66 -3.64 9.20 0.16
CA SER A 66 -3.19 10.60 -0.01
C SER A 66 -1.78 10.87 0.56
N ASN A 67 -1.32 10.05 1.51
CA ASN A 67 0.00 10.14 2.14
C ASN A 67 1.08 9.26 1.47
N TRP A 68 0.82 8.75 0.26
CA TRP A 68 1.73 7.87 -0.52
C TRP A 68 3.18 8.37 -0.58
N LYS A 69 3.40 9.68 -0.72
CA LYS A 69 4.75 10.26 -0.84
C LYS A 69 5.56 10.11 0.44
N SER A 70 4.90 10.25 1.60
CA SER A 70 5.52 10.00 2.92
C SER A 70 5.90 8.53 3.08
N ILE A 71 5.02 7.62 2.65
CA ILE A 71 5.26 6.18 2.69
C ILE A 71 6.44 5.80 1.76
N SER A 72 6.46 6.31 0.54
CA SER A 72 7.53 6.07 -0.44
C SER A 72 8.89 6.54 0.06
N ASN A 73 9.00 7.82 0.44
CA ASN A 73 10.27 8.40 0.89
C ASN A 73 10.83 7.73 2.14
N ARG A 74 9.96 7.35 3.09
CA ARG A 74 10.39 6.75 4.35
C ARG A 74 10.95 5.33 4.18
N ASN A 75 10.40 4.58 3.24
CA ASN A 75 10.75 3.18 3.04
C ASN A 75 11.69 2.98 1.84
N ASP A 76 12.12 4.06 1.18
CA ASP A 76 12.98 4.05 -0.02
C ASP A 76 12.38 3.21 -1.16
N ILE A 77 11.09 3.44 -1.46
CA ILE A 77 10.32 2.69 -2.45
C ILE A 77 9.81 3.64 -3.54
N ASP A 78 10.08 3.36 -4.80
CA ASP A 78 9.49 4.12 -5.91
C ASP A 78 7.97 3.88 -5.99
N SER A 79 7.21 4.97 -6.10
CA SER A 79 5.74 4.92 -6.10
C SER A 79 5.14 5.35 -7.44
N TYR A 80 4.16 4.59 -7.91
CA TYR A 80 3.38 4.86 -9.12
C TYR A 80 1.88 4.87 -8.81
N PHE A 81 1.07 5.40 -9.72
CA PHE A 81 -0.39 5.36 -9.63
C PHE A 81 -1.01 4.53 -10.73
N VAL A 82 -2.11 3.85 -10.43
CA VAL A 82 -2.94 3.21 -11.45
C VAL A 82 -3.55 4.31 -12.32
N ASN A 83 -3.26 4.25 -13.63
CA ASN A 83 -3.87 5.16 -14.59
C ASN A 83 -5.34 4.75 -14.78
N PRO A 84 -6.34 5.64 -14.63
CA PRO A 84 -7.76 5.27 -14.66
C PRO A 84 -8.32 4.86 -16.04
N GLY A 85 -7.47 4.38 -16.97
CA GLY A 85 -7.84 4.03 -18.34
C GLY A 85 -7.14 2.81 -18.94
N THR A 86 -6.34 2.07 -18.16
CA THR A 86 -5.75 0.80 -18.62
C THR A 86 -6.50 -0.37 -17.99
N THR A 87 -7.52 -0.84 -18.70
CA THR A 87 -8.09 -2.20 -18.57
C THR A 87 -7.06 -3.25 -18.94
#